data_AF-A0A6V7VV93-F1
#
_entry.id   AF-A0A6V7VV93-F1
#
_cell.length_a   1.000
_cell.length_b   1.000
_cell.length_c   1.000
_cell.angle_alpha   90.00
_cell.angle_beta   90.00
_cell.angle_gamma   90.00
#
_symmetry.space_group_name_H-M   'P 1'
#
loop_
_entity.id
_entity.type
_entity.pdbx_description
1 polymer ?
#
loop_
_entity_poly.entity_id
_entity_poly.type
_entity_poly.pdbx_seq_one_letter_code
_entity_poly.pdbx_strand_id
1 'polypeptide(L)'
;FRNLVRNIRARRGEKVAINVPIFRDTNTPKPFIERFTDSEAARAALPDHIYMDHMGFGMGLCCLQMTFQAVNVQEARWLYDQLTIITPVMVALSAATPIFRSYLSDIDSRWDIISASVDDRTSFERGKEPSELDSAGTAPDGYSLFKNIPKSRYDSTDCYIYPCSAPYNDLPLQYQQKTLSTIS
;
A
#
# COMPACT_ATOMS: atom_id res chain seq x y z
N PHE A 1 -6.61 8.84 -15.60
CA PHE A 1 -5.59 7.89 -15.11
C PHE A 1 -4.14 8.26 -15.42
N ARG A 2 -3.78 8.66 -16.65
CA ARG A 2 -2.39 9.04 -17.01
C ARG A 2 -1.74 10.07 -16.07
N ASN A 3 -2.48 11.10 -15.66
CA ASN A 3 -1.98 12.11 -14.72
C ASN A 3 -1.65 11.52 -13.35
N LEU A 4 -2.44 10.58 -12.85
CA LEU A 4 -2.20 9.95 -11.56
C LEU A 4 -0.92 9.11 -11.59
N VAL A 5 -0.72 8.31 -12.64
CA VAL A 5 0.53 7.54 -12.86
C VAL A 5 1.74 8.48 -12.85
N ARG A 6 1.66 9.58 -13.61
CA ARG A 6 2.74 10.57 -13.70
C ARG A 6 3.02 11.22 -12.34
N ASN A 7 1.97 11.62 -11.62
CA ASN A 7 2.11 12.33 -10.35
C ASN A 7 2.67 11.42 -9.25
N ILE A 8 2.22 10.17 -9.17
CA ILE A 8 2.77 9.18 -8.23
C ILE A 8 4.26 8.98 -8.48
N ARG A 9 4.66 8.76 -9.74
CA ARG A 9 6.08 8.60 -10.10
C ARG A 9 6.89 9.86 -9.80
N ALA A 10 6.35 11.04 -10.12
CA ALA A 10 7.03 12.31 -9.88
C ALA A 10 7.21 12.60 -8.38
N ARG A 11 6.19 12.31 -7.56
CA ARG A 11 6.25 12.45 -6.10
C ARG A 11 7.25 11.46 -5.50
N ARG A 12 7.09 10.17 -5.82
CA ARG A 12 7.92 9.08 -5.29
C ARG A 12 9.41 9.26 -5.66
N GLY A 13 9.71 9.87 -6.80
CA GLY A 13 11.07 10.05 -7.33
C GLY A 13 11.61 8.83 -8.09
N GLU A 14 10.83 7.75 -8.13
CA GLU A 14 11.12 6.48 -8.78
C GLU A 14 9.80 5.82 -9.21
N LYS A 15 9.87 4.79 -10.04
CA LYS A 15 8.74 3.91 -10.33
C LYS A 15 8.27 3.21 -9.06
N VAL A 16 7.00 2.83 -9.07
CA VAL A 16 6.51 1.88 -8.07
C VAL A 16 7.26 0.56 -8.23
N ALA A 17 7.48 -0.14 -7.12
CA ALA A 17 8.18 -1.42 -7.11
C ALA A 17 7.29 -2.42 -6.38
N ILE A 18 6.77 -3.39 -7.11
CA ILE A 18 5.92 -4.46 -6.60
C ILE A 18 6.69 -5.76 -6.76
N ASN A 19 7.03 -6.39 -5.64
CA ASN A 19 7.72 -7.68 -5.60
C ASN A 19 6.77 -8.71 -5.00
N VAL A 20 6.28 -9.64 -5.81
CA VAL A 20 5.35 -10.69 -5.39
C VAL A 20 6.12 -12.00 -5.27
N PRO A 21 6.05 -12.75 -4.16
CA PRO A 21 6.79 -14.01 -4.04
C PRO A 21 6.35 -15.00 -5.13
N ILE A 22 7.32 -15.63 -5.79
CA ILE A 22 7.04 -16.63 -6.83
C ILE A 22 6.72 -18.00 -6.22
N PHE A 23 5.74 -18.71 -6.78
CA PHE A 23 5.48 -20.08 -6.39
C PHE A 23 6.67 -20.99 -6.75
N ARG A 24 7.10 -21.80 -5.79
CA ARG A 24 8.26 -22.69 -5.91
C ARG A 24 7.82 -24.08 -6.34
N ASP A 25 7.79 -24.32 -7.64
CA ASP A 25 7.62 -25.66 -8.22
C ASP A 25 8.97 -26.37 -8.39
N THR A 26 8.92 -27.65 -8.75
CA THR A 26 10.03 -28.55 -9.05
C THR A 26 11.02 -27.92 -10.04
N ASN A 27 10.53 -27.21 -11.04
CA ASN A 27 11.32 -26.61 -12.12
C ASN A 27 11.49 -25.09 -11.99
N THR A 28 10.99 -24.45 -10.92
CA THR A 28 11.24 -23.02 -10.69
C THR A 28 12.75 -22.84 -10.40
N PRO A 29 13.47 -21.98 -11.14
CA PRO A 29 14.89 -21.72 -10.90
C PRO A 29 15.17 -21.32 -9.45
N LYS A 30 16.35 -21.71 -8.93
CA LYS A 30 16.77 -21.44 -7.54
C LYS A 30 18.17 -20.82 -7.52
N PRO A 31 18.30 -19.50 -7.26
CA PRO A 31 17.22 -18.53 -7.09
C PRO A 31 16.49 -18.23 -8.41
N PHE A 32 15.23 -17.83 -8.32
CA PHE A 32 14.52 -17.23 -9.44
C PHE A 32 14.99 -15.78 -9.58
N ILE A 33 15.58 -15.45 -10.73
CA ILE A 33 16.11 -14.12 -11.03
C ILE A 33 15.60 -13.68 -12.39
N GLU A 34 14.87 -12.57 -12.40
CA GLU A 34 14.47 -11.91 -13.63
C GLU A 34 15.55 -10.95 -14.10
N ARG A 35 15.79 -10.92 -15.42
CA ARG A 35 16.76 -10.01 -16.03
C ARG A 35 16.04 -8.88 -16.76
N PHE A 36 16.27 -7.65 -16.30
CA PHE A 36 15.71 -6.44 -16.91
C PHE A 36 16.81 -5.63 -17.59
N THR A 37 16.47 -5.04 -18.73
CA THR A 37 17.34 -4.06 -19.43
C THR A 37 17.30 -2.69 -18.76
N ASP A 38 16.18 -2.37 -18.09
CA ASP A 38 16.01 -1.15 -17.32
C ASP A 38 16.78 -1.22 -15.99
N SER A 39 17.64 -0.23 -15.74
CA SER A 39 18.52 -0.19 -14.56
C SER A 39 17.74 0.09 -13.27
N GLU A 40 16.59 0.76 -13.36
CA GLU A 40 15.69 0.97 -12.23
C GLU A 40 15.05 -0.36 -11.81
N ALA A 41 14.46 -1.09 -12.77
CA ALA A 41 13.91 -2.42 -12.55
C ALA A 41 14.96 -3.42 -12.03
N ALA A 42 16.16 -3.44 -12.60
CA ALA A 42 17.22 -4.35 -12.19
C ALA A 42 17.70 -4.15 -10.75
N ARG A 43 17.60 -2.92 -10.20
CA ARG A 43 17.93 -2.61 -8.80
C ARG A 43 16.78 -2.89 -7.84
N ALA A 44 15.54 -2.77 -8.30
CA ALA A 44 14.35 -2.89 -7.47
C ALA A 44 13.77 -4.32 -7.39
N ALA A 45 14.08 -5.16 -8.37
CA ALA A 45 13.66 -6.56 -8.39
C ALA A 45 14.39 -7.38 -7.32
N LEU A 46 13.63 -8.16 -6.56
CA LEU A 46 14.16 -9.06 -5.53
C LEU A 46 14.31 -10.49 -6.09
N PRO A 47 15.34 -11.26 -5.67
CA PRO A 47 15.40 -12.68 -5.94
C PRO A 47 14.16 -13.40 -5.41
N ASP A 48 13.71 -14.45 -6.09
CA ASP A 48 12.51 -15.23 -5.75
C ASP A 48 11.20 -14.43 -5.74
N HIS A 49 11.16 -13.30 -6.46
CA HIS A 49 9.96 -12.49 -6.63
C HIS A 49 9.68 -12.21 -8.10
N ILE A 50 8.38 -12.15 -8.45
CA ILE A 50 7.86 -11.60 -9.69
C ILE A 50 7.88 -10.08 -9.55
N TYR A 51 8.63 -9.40 -10.41
CA TYR A 51 8.76 -7.95 -10.36
C TYR A 51 7.78 -7.25 -11.32
N MET A 52 7.14 -6.20 -10.83
CA MET A 52 6.21 -5.33 -11.57
C MET A 52 6.44 -3.87 -11.18
N ASP A 53 6.47 -2.96 -12.16
CA ASP A 53 6.95 -1.58 -11.98
C ASP A 53 5.96 -0.48 -12.42
N HIS A 54 4.69 -0.84 -12.60
CA HIS A 54 3.67 0.06 -13.15
C HIS A 54 2.35 0.00 -12.39
N MET A 55 1.71 1.16 -12.21
CA MET A 55 0.41 1.29 -11.54
C MET A 55 -0.67 0.37 -12.12
N GLY A 56 -0.62 0.11 -13.43
CA GLY A 56 -1.56 -0.77 -14.12
C GLY A 56 -1.53 -2.22 -13.63
N PHE A 57 -0.44 -2.70 -13.03
CA PHE A 57 -0.39 -4.06 -12.48
C PHE A 57 -1.28 -4.25 -11.25
N GLY A 58 -1.53 -3.18 -10.48
CA GLY A 58 -2.47 -3.21 -9.37
C GLY A 58 -3.81 -2.62 -9.73
N MET A 59 -3.85 -1.34 -10.12
CA MET A 59 -5.10 -0.64 -10.46
C MET A 59 -5.78 -1.14 -11.75
N GLY A 60 -5.14 -2.04 -12.51
CA GLY A 60 -5.77 -2.78 -13.60
C GLY A 60 -6.49 -4.05 -13.15
N LEU A 61 -6.40 -4.43 -11.87
CA LEU A 61 -7.12 -5.56 -11.29
C LEU A 61 -8.55 -5.16 -10.94
N CYS A 62 -9.45 -6.15 -10.93
CA CYS A 62 -10.86 -5.94 -10.63
C CYS A 62 -11.18 -6.27 -9.17
N CYS A 63 -12.24 -5.65 -8.65
CA CYS A 63 -12.77 -5.94 -7.34
C CYS A 63 -14.30 -5.88 -7.35
N LEU A 64 -14.92 -6.59 -6.42
CA LEU A 64 -16.31 -6.37 -6.06
C LEU A 64 -16.32 -5.42 -4.85
N GLN A 65 -17.07 -4.33 -4.94
CA GLN A 65 -17.28 -3.38 -3.87
C GLN A 65 -18.78 -3.27 -3.59
N MET A 66 -19.14 -3.24 -2.31
CA MET A 66 -20.51 -3.07 -1.85
C MET A 66 -20.56 -1.86 -0.91
N THR A 67 -21.55 -0.99 -1.11
CA THR A 67 -21.75 0.21 -0.30
C THR A 67 -23.08 0.10 0.43
N PHE A 68 -23.05 0.20 1.76
CA PHE A 68 -24.23 0.12 2.61
C PHE A 68 -24.60 1.52 3.13
N GLN A 69 -25.90 1.83 3.13
CA GLN A 69 -26.42 3.04 3.75
C GLN A 69 -26.86 2.74 5.18
N ALA A 70 -26.30 3.46 6.15
CA ALA A 70 -26.74 3.44 7.54
C ALA A 70 -27.84 4.51 7.78
N VAL A 71 -28.59 4.37 8.88
CA VAL A 71 -29.67 5.28 9.30
C VAL A 71 -29.12 6.64 9.73
N ASN A 72 -27.94 6.68 10.34
CA ASN A 72 -27.29 7.90 10.80
C ASN A 72 -25.76 7.74 10.93
N VAL A 73 -25.07 8.83 11.27
CA VAL A 73 -23.61 8.85 11.43
C VAL A 73 -23.12 7.96 12.57
N GLN A 74 -23.90 7.80 13.65
CA GLN A 74 -23.49 6.93 14.76
C GLN A 74 -23.49 5.46 14.33
N GLU A 75 -24.55 5.01 13.65
CA GLU A 75 -24.63 3.65 13.10
C GLU A 75 -23.59 3.44 12.00
N ALA A 76 -23.35 4.42 11.14
CA ALA A 76 -22.31 4.33 10.11
C ALA A 76 -20.91 4.08 10.71
N ARG A 77 -20.55 4.82 11.76
CA ARG A 77 -19.28 4.65 12.47
C ARG A 77 -19.19 3.27 13.13
N TRP A 78 -20.28 2.80 13.75
CA TRP A 78 -20.34 1.48 14.36
C TRP A 78 -20.19 0.37 13.32
N LEU A 79 -20.94 0.43 12.22
CA LEU A 79 -20.88 -0.53 11.12
C LEU A 79 -19.49 -0.57 10.47
N TYR A 80 -18.86 0.60 10.26
CA TYR A 80 -17.50 0.70 9.74
C TYR A 80 -16.49 -0.07 10.59
N ASP A 81 -16.53 0.10 11.92
CA ASP A 81 -15.63 -0.59 12.83
C ASP A 81 -15.87 -2.11 12.81
N GLN A 82 -17.13 -2.56 12.77
CA GLN A 82 -17.46 -3.99 12.67
C GLN A 82 -16.99 -4.62 11.35
N LEU A 83 -17.10 -3.90 10.24
CA LEU A 83 -16.64 -4.40 8.93
C LEU A 83 -15.11 -4.40 8.81
N THR A 84 -14.41 -3.56 9.56
CA THR A 84 -12.93 -3.47 9.52
C THR A 84 -12.29 -4.82 9.89
N ILE A 85 -12.78 -5.50 10.92
CA ILE A 85 -12.27 -6.83 11.32
C ILE A 85 -12.67 -7.96 10.35
N ILE A 86 -13.79 -7.81 9.63
CA ILE A 86 -14.29 -8.80 8.67
C ILE A 86 -13.54 -8.71 7.34
N THR A 87 -13.07 -7.52 6.98
CA THR A 87 -12.41 -7.24 5.69
C THR A 87 -11.28 -8.22 5.35
N PRO A 88 -10.27 -8.47 6.20
CA PRO A 88 -9.19 -9.41 5.84
C PRO A 88 -9.69 -10.85 5.64
N VAL A 89 -10.72 -11.27 6.39
CA VAL A 89 -11.35 -12.60 6.22
C VAL A 89 -12.02 -12.70 4.85
N MET A 90 -12.74 -11.65 4.43
CA MET A 90 -13.38 -11.61 3.11
C MET A 90 -12.37 -11.57 1.98
N VAL A 91 -11.24 -10.87 2.16
CA VAL A 91 -10.14 -10.87 1.18
C VAL A 91 -9.58 -12.28 0.98
N ALA A 92 -9.34 -13.03 2.07
CA ALA A 92 -8.86 -14.40 2.00
C ALA A 92 -9.90 -15.35 1.38
N LEU A 93 -11.17 -15.27 1.79
CA LEU A 93 -12.25 -16.11 1.26
C LEU A 93 -12.54 -15.86 -0.23
N SER A 94 -12.32 -14.62 -0.69
CA SER A 94 -12.56 -14.22 -2.08
C SER A 94 -11.30 -14.24 -2.94
N ALA A 95 -10.22 -14.88 -2.48
CA ALA A 95 -8.95 -14.94 -3.16
C ALA A 95 -9.12 -15.50 -4.59
N ALA A 96 -8.64 -14.73 -5.57
CA ALA A 96 -8.90 -14.98 -6.99
C ALA A 96 -7.78 -14.42 -7.88
N THR A 97 -6.58 -14.22 -7.35
CA THR A 97 -5.47 -13.59 -8.09
C THR A 97 -4.12 -14.29 -7.83
N PRO A 98 -3.97 -15.57 -8.24
CA PRO A 98 -2.73 -16.33 -8.01
C PRO A 98 -1.66 -16.16 -9.09
N ILE A 99 -1.94 -15.42 -10.17
CA ILE A 99 -1.02 -15.31 -11.33
C ILE A 99 -0.75 -13.84 -11.63
N PHE A 100 0.53 -13.49 -11.73
CA PHE A 100 0.99 -12.16 -12.08
C PHE A 100 2.05 -12.22 -13.18
N ARG A 101 1.91 -11.40 -14.22
CA ARG A 101 2.86 -11.30 -15.33
C ARG A 101 3.25 -12.68 -15.93
N SER A 102 2.28 -13.59 -16.00
CA SER A 102 2.42 -14.99 -16.49
C SER A 102 3.20 -15.94 -15.56
N TYR A 103 3.44 -15.57 -14.31
CA TYR A 103 4.03 -16.42 -13.29
C TYR A 103 3.00 -16.72 -12.19
N LEU A 104 3.06 -17.94 -11.66
CA LEU A 104 2.28 -18.33 -10.48
C LEU A 104 2.95 -17.73 -9.23
N SER A 105 2.19 -17.01 -8.41
CA SER A 105 2.66 -16.44 -7.14
C SER A 105 2.40 -17.37 -5.96
N ASP A 106 3.16 -17.17 -4.88
CA ASP A 106 2.96 -17.83 -3.58
C ASP A 106 1.93 -17.10 -2.70
N ILE A 107 1.07 -16.30 -3.32
CA ILE A 107 -0.06 -15.59 -2.72
C ILE A 107 -1.25 -15.63 -3.67
N ASP A 108 -2.46 -15.57 -3.10
CA ASP A 108 -3.72 -15.72 -3.86
C ASP A 108 -4.54 -14.41 -3.91
N SER A 109 -4.10 -13.38 -3.18
CA SER A 109 -4.79 -12.10 -3.07
C SER A 109 -4.03 -10.98 -3.77
N ARG A 110 -4.80 -10.05 -4.36
CA ARG A 110 -4.29 -8.87 -5.04
C ARG A 110 -3.94 -7.69 -4.13
N TRP A 111 -4.24 -7.76 -2.83
CA TRP A 111 -4.24 -6.58 -1.95
C TRP A 111 -2.89 -5.84 -1.95
N ASP A 112 -1.80 -6.56 -1.70
CA ASP A 112 -0.46 -5.99 -1.61
C ASP A 112 0.03 -5.43 -2.95
N ILE A 113 -0.40 -6.05 -4.06
CA ILE A 113 -0.09 -5.60 -5.42
C ILE A 113 -0.74 -4.24 -5.67
N ILE A 114 -2.03 -4.09 -5.33
CA ILE A 114 -2.72 -2.81 -5.49
C ILE A 114 -2.11 -1.75 -4.59
N SER A 115 -1.87 -2.10 -3.32
CA SER A 115 -1.23 -1.22 -2.34
C SER A 115 0.10 -0.64 -2.85
N ALA A 116 0.97 -1.52 -3.34
CA ALA A 116 2.28 -1.13 -3.86
C ALA A 116 2.18 -0.38 -5.22
N SER A 117 1.16 -0.66 -6.04
CA SER A 117 0.99 -0.05 -7.38
C SER A 117 0.71 1.45 -7.36
N VAL A 118 0.25 1.98 -6.23
CA VAL A 118 -0.02 3.41 -6.02
C VAL A 118 0.67 3.97 -4.79
N ASP A 119 1.68 3.26 -4.28
CA ASP A 119 2.52 3.75 -3.19
C ASP A 119 3.37 4.92 -3.69
N ASP A 120 2.98 6.13 -3.32
CA ASP A 120 3.64 7.36 -3.69
C ASP A 120 4.67 7.83 -2.66
N ARG A 121 4.90 7.05 -1.59
CA ARG A 121 5.85 7.39 -0.52
C ARG A 121 7.27 7.54 -1.04
N THR A 122 7.93 8.64 -0.70
CA THR A 122 9.34 8.88 -1.03
C THR A 122 10.26 7.93 -0.26
N SER A 123 11.53 7.84 -0.66
CA SER A 123 12.52 7.06 0.09
C SER A 123 12.70 7.56 1.53
N PHE A 124 12.53 8.87 1.76
CA PHE A 124 12.49 9.46 3.09
C PHE A 124 11.28 8.99 3.90
N GLU A 125 10.06 9.09 3.32
CA GLU A 125 8.83 8.65 3.99
C GLU A 125 8.85 7.15 4.31
N ARG A 126 9.54 6.32 3.51
CA ARG A 126 9.73 4.89 3.79
C ARG A 126 10.89 4.57 4.75
N GLY A 127 11.64 5.57 5.20
CA GLY A 127 12.77 5.35 6.12
C GLY A 127 14.01 4.73 5.48
N LYS A 128 14.13 4.76 4.15
CA LYS A 128 15.31 4.21 3.45
C LYS A 128 16.50 5.16 3.47
N GLU A 129 16.24 6.45 3.64
CA GLU A 129 17.27 7.48 3.71
C GLU A 129 17.70 7.74 5.17
N PRO A 130 18.99 7.95 5.44
CA PRO A 130 19.48 8.31 6.77
C PRO A 130 19.14 9.76 7.15
N SER A 131 18.63 10.56 6.22
CA SER A 131 18.26 11.95 6.45
C SER A 131 17.16 12.08 7.48
N GLU A 132 17.27 13.09 8.33
CA GLU A 132 16.26 13.47 9.32
C GLU A 132 15.55 14.76 8.88
N LEU A 133 14.43 15.06 9.53
CA LEU A 133 13.78 16.37 9.38
C LEU A 133 14.73 17.47 9.86
N ASP A 134 14.72 18.61 9.18
CA ASP A 134 15.48 19.78 9.62
C ASP A 134 14.87 20.41 10.89
N SER A 135 15.55 21.42 11.45
CA SER A 135 15.09 22.12 12.66
C SER A 135 13.72 22.80 12.51
N ALA A 136 13.22 22.97 11.28
CA ALA A 136 11.91 23.52 10.97
C ALA A 136 10.84 22.42 10.73
N GLY A 137 11.21 21.14 10.82
CA GLY A 137 10.32 20.00 10.58
C GLY A 137 10.11 19.72 9.09
N THR A 138 11.01 20.16 8.22
CA THR A 138 10.93 19.99 6.76
C THR A 138 11.75 18.77 6.33
N ALA A 139 11.17 17.92 5.49
CA ALA A 139 11.90 16.83 4.86
C ALA A 139 12.82 17.30 3.71
N PRO A 140 13.80 16.48 3.30
CA PRO A 140 14.74 16.82 2.21
C PRO A 140 14.06 17.07 0.85
N ASP A 141 12.87 16.51 0.64
CA ASP A 141 12.06 16.71 -0.56
C ASP A 141 11.27 18.04 -0.55
N GLY A 142 11.30 18.76 0.57
CA GLY A 142 10.66 20.07 0.76
C GLY A 142 9.16 20.01 1.07
N TYR A 143 8.56 18.82 1.22
CA TYR A 143 7.11 18.71 1.48
C TYR A 143 6.70 17.55 2.39
N SER A 144 7.50 16.49 2.54
CA SER A 144 7.15 15.41 3.45
C SER A 144 7.22 15.89 4.90
N LEU A 145 6.22 15.49 5.70
CA LEU A 145 6.09 15.90 7.11
C LEU A 145 6.45 14.78 8.08
N PHE A 146 6.43 13.54 7.60
CA PHE A 146 6.62 12.36 8.42
C PHE A 146 7.70 11.48 7.80
N LYS A 147 8.59 10.97 8.66
CA LYS A 147 9.51 9.89 8.34
C LYS A 147 8.87 8.57 8.79
N ASN A 148 9.20 7.47 8.12
CA ASN A 148 8.72 6.12 8.46
C ASN A 148 7.19 5.99 8.44
N ILE A 149 6.53 6.49 7.40
CA ILE A 149 5.12 6.21 7.14
C ILE A 149 5.00 4.70 6.86
N PRO A 150 4.31 3.92 7.72
CA PRO A 150 4.39 2.46 7.68
C PRO A 150 3.67 1.87 6.45
N LYS A 151 2.58 2.49 6.04
CA LYS A 151 1.65 1.97 5.03
C LYS A 151 1.59 2.84 3.79
N SER A 152 1.24 2.22 2.67
CA SER A 152 0.89 2.96 1.44
C SER A 152 -0.40 3.75 1.69
N ARG A 153 -0.65 4.78 0.88
CA ARG A 153 -1.93 5.48 0.85
C ARG A 153 -3.12 4.58 0.48
N TYR A 154 -2.83 3.45 -0.17
CA TYR A 154 -3.80 2.40 -0.44
C TYR A 154 -3.43 1.22 0.44
N ASP A 155 -4.12 1.07 1.56
CA ASP A 155 -3.87 0.00 2.52
C ASP A 155 -5.12 -0.22 3.38
N SER A 156 -5.03 -1.15 4.32
CA SER A 156 -6.03 -1.44 5.34
C SER A 156 -6.32 -0.21 6.20
N THR A 157 -7.53 -0.19 6.78
CA THR A 157 -7.97 0.85 7.72
C THR A 157 -6.93 1.08 8.83
N ASP A 158 -6.65 2.36 9.12
CA ASP A 158 -5.69 2.77 10.13
C ASP A 158 -6.26 2.87 11.54
N CYS A 159 -7.52 3.24 11.68
CA CYS A 159 -8.13 3.45 12.99
C CYS A 159 -9.64 3.19 12.96
N TYR A 160 -10.14 2.75 14.12
CA TYR A 160 -11.54 2.72 14.45
C TYR A 160 -12.05 4.13 14.76
N ILE A 161 -13.29 4.38 14.36
CA ILE A 161 -13.91 5.70 14.47
C ILE A 161 -15.11 5.72 15.40
N TYR A 162 -15.62 4.60 15.89
CA TYR A 162 -16.69 4.59 16.87
C TYR A 162 -16.14 4.79 18.30
N PRO A 163 -16.79 5.59 19.17
CA PRO A 163 -16.21 5.95 20.48
C PRO A 163 -15.85 4.77 21.38
N CYS A 164 -16.63 3.68 21.38
CA CYS A 164 -16.31 2.51 22.22
C CYS A 164 -15.12 1.68 21.69
N SER A 165 -14.77 1.84 20.42
CA SER A 165 -13.64 1.16 19.78
C SER A 165 -12.32 1.91 19.92
N ALA A 166 -12.34 3.15 20.41
CA ALA A 166 -11.14 3.98 20.55
C ALA A 166 -9.99 3.30 21.33
N PRO A 167 -10.23 2.51 22.39
CA PRO A 167 -9.16 1.78 23.09
C PRO A 167 -8.45 0.72 22.23
N TYR A 168 -9.04 0.29 21.11
CA TYR A 168 -8.46 -0.68 20.19
C TYR A 168 -7.55 -0.04 19.13
N ASN A 169 -7.41 1.28 19.11
CA ASN A 169 -6.45 1.99 18.27
C ASN A 169 -5.06 1.93 18.92
N ASP A 170 -4.42 0.77 18.83
CA ASP A 170 -3.13 0.45 19.48
C ASP A 170 -1.90 0.67 18.58
N LEU A 171 -2.12 0.98 17.29
CA LEU A 171 -1.06 1.29 16.35
C LEU A 171 -0.74 2.80 16.32
N PRO A 172 0.55 3.18 16.16
CA PRO A 172 0.93 4.58 16.06
C PRO A 172 0.37 5.20 14.77
N LEU A 173 -0.61 6.10 14.92
CA LEU A 173 -1.20 6.82 13.82
C LEU A 173 -0.46 8.13 13.57
N GLN A 174 -0.03 8.35 12.33
CA GLN A 174 0.52 9.63 11.89
C GLN A 174 -0.62 10.51 11.39
N TYR A 175 -0.78 11.69 11.99
CA TYR A 175 -1.83 12.64 11.60
C TYR A 175 -1.31 14.07 11.66
N GLN A 176 -1.88 14.93 10.80
CA GLN A 176 -1.52 16.34 10.77
C GLN A 176 -2.21 17.10 11.89
N GLN A 177 -1.42 17.57 12.86
CA GLN A 177 -1.93 18.30 14.03
C GLN A 177 -2.75 19.54 13.64
N LYS A 178 -2.31 20.29 12.62
CA LYS A 178 -2.99 21.49 12.12
C LYS A 178 -4.41 21.19 11.62
N THR A 179 -4.59 20.06 10.93
CA THR A 179 -5.89 19.64 10.42
C THR A 179 -6.78 19.17 11.57
N LEU A 180 -6.23 18.38 12.49
CA LEU A 180 -6.95 17.91 13.68
C LEU A 180 -7.48 19.08 14.51
N SER A 181 -6.65 20.09 14.79
CA SER A 181 -7.03 21.27 15.59
C SER A 181 -8.11 22.14 14.94
N THR A 182 -8.35 22.00 13.63
CA THR A 182 -9.38 22.77 12.92
C THR A 182 -10.76 22.11 13.05
N ILE A 183 -10.78 20.80 13.32
CA ILE A 183 -12.00 19.98 13.33
C ILE A 183 -12.46 19.69 14.77
N SER A 184 -11.55 19.78 15.75
CA SER A 184 -11.83 19.70 17.19
C SER A 184 -12.44 20.98 17.73
#